data_AF-A0A5E8H5Q3-F1
#
_entry.id   AF-A0A5E8H5Q3-F1
#
_cell.length_a   1.000
_cell.length_b   1.000
_cell.length_c   1.000
_cell.angle_alpha   90.00
_cell.angle_beta   90.00
_cell.angle_gamma   90.00
#
_symmetry.space_group_name_H-M   'P 1'
#
loop_
_entity.id
_entity.type
_entity.pdbx_description
1 polymer ?
#
loop_
_entity_poly.entity_id
_entity_poly.type
_entity_poly.pdbx_seq_one_letter_code
_entity_poly.pdbx_strand_id
1 'polypeptide(L)'
;MGLGKSIEKLNDYYDRLEQGKAEKIQAAHVEKVIAKLENKKKTLKTDLAESSKENKKKRLTSKLSTVSEQLERARWLLKKVQ
;
A
#
# COMPACT_ATOMS: atom_id res chain seq x y z
N MET A 1 -0.73 -0.52 11.14
CA MET A 1 -2.21 -0.46 11.32
C MET A 1 -2.78 -1.81 10.88
N GLY A 2 -3.68 -2.42 11.64
CA GLY A 2 -4.28 -3.70 11.21
C GLY A 2 -5.25 -3.54 10.03
N LEU A 3 -5.61 -4.65 9.38
CA LEU A 3 -6.63 -4.69 8.33
C LEU A 3 -7.98 -4.13 8.81
N GLY A 4 -8.36 -4.34 10.09
CA GLY A 4 -9.58 -3.78 10.68
C GLY A 4 -9.72 -2.27 10.52
N LYS A 5 -8.67 -1.49 10.86
CA LYS A 5 -8.65 -0.03 10.65
C LYS A 5 -8.73 0.38 9.18
N SER A 6 -8.39 -0.51 8.26
CA SER A 6 -8.53 -0.24 6.81
C SER A 6 -9.95 -0.47 6.34
N ILE A 7 -10.68 -1.40 6.96
CA ILE A 7 -12.11 -1.65 6.69
C ILE A 7 -12.96 -0.50 7.21
N GLU A 8 -12.74 -0.05 8.45
CA GLU A 8 -13.44 1.11 9.03
C GLU A 8 -13.34 2.34 8.13
N LYS A 9 -12.12 2.68 7.70
CA LYS A 9 -11.88 3.79 6.78
C LYS A 9 -12.52 3.60 5.39
N LEU A 10 -12.68 2.36 4.94
CA LEU A 10 -13.35 2.07 3.68
C LEU A 10 -14.86 2.32 3.81
N ASN A 11 -15.46 1.94 4.94
CA ASN A 11 -16.86 2.22 5.23
C ASN A 11 -17.09 3.73 5.32
N ASP A 12 -16.27 4.45 6.10
CA ASP A 12 -16.33 5.93 6.19
C ASP A 12 -16.22 6.59 4.81
N TYR A 13 -15.41 6.01 3.92
CA TYR A 13 -15.26 6.49 2.55
C TYR A 13 -16.52 6.28 1.72
N TYR A 14 -17.13 5.10 1.81
CA TYR A 14 -18.36 4.80 1.09
C TYR A 14 -19.52 5.66 1.60
N ASP A 15 -19.63 5.89 2.91
CA ASP A 15 -20.62 6.82 3.47
C ASP A 15 -20.46 8.24 2.89
N ARG A 16 -19.21 8.69 2.72
CA ARG A 16 -18.92 9.98 2.07
C ARG A 16 -19.22 9.97 0.58
N LEU A 17 -19.02 8.84 -0.10
CA LEU A 17 -19.36 8.67 -1.52
C LEU A 17 -20.87 8.78 -1.72
N GLU A 18 -21.67 8.14 -0.87
CA GLU A 18 -23.14 8.23 -0.89
C GLU A 18 -23.63 9.66 -0.66
N GLN A 19 -22.93 10.42 0.18
CA GLN A 19 -23.21 11.84 0.43
C GLN A 19 -22.67 12.78 -0.67
N GLY A 20 -22.03 12.25 -1.73
CA GLY A 20 -21.41 13.05 -2.79
C GLY A 20 -20.16 13.84 -2.35
N LYS A 21 -19.57 13.50 -1.19
CA LYS A 21 -18.39 14.16 -0.58
C LYS A 21 -17.07 13.45 -0.90
N ALA A 22 -17.10 12.48 -1.79
CA ALA A 22 -15.95 11.75 -2.32
C ALA A 22 -16.24 11.29 -3.75
N GLU A 23 -15.21 11.12 -4.56
CA GLU A 23 -15.31 10.51 -5.88
C GLU A 23 -15.21 8.99 -5.77
N LYS A 24 -15.56 8.20 -6.80
CA LYS A 24 -15.44 6.74 -6.72
C LYS A 24 -13.98 6.31 -6.87
N ILE A 25 -13.52 5.37 -6.03
CA ILE A 25 -12.23 4.70 -6.27
C ILE A 25 -12.40 3.79 -7.48
N GLN A 26 -11.66 4.08 -8.55
CA GLN A 26 -11.58 3.20 -9.70
C GLN A 26 -10.50 2.14 -9.47
N ALA A 27 -10.73 0.91 -9.93
CA ALA A 27 -9.74 -0.17 -9.91
C ALA A 27 -8.40 0.29 -10.51
N ALA A 28 -8.43 1.06 -11.61
CA ALA A 28 -7.26 1.64 -12.25
C ALA A 28 -6.42 2.55 -11.31
N HIS A 29 -7.04 3.24 -10.35
CA HIS A 29 -6.30 4.02 -9.35
C HIS A 29 -5.51 3.11 -8.41
N VAL A 30 -6.14 2.01 -7.99
CA VAL A 30 -5.52 1.04 -7.07
C VAL A 30 -4.41 0.27 -7.77
N GLU A 31 -4.60 -0.14 -9.03
CA GLU A 31 -3.56 -0.79 -9.85
C GLU A 31 -2.33 0.10 -10.02
N LYS A 32 -2.50 1.40 -10.30
CA LYS A 32 -1.39 2.37 -10.37
C LYS A 32 -0.62 2.44 -9.05
N VAL A 33 -1.31 2.39 -7.92
CA VAL A 33 -0.66 2.38 -6.59
C VAL A 33 0.10 1.07 -6.36
N ILE A 34 -0.48 -0.07 -6.72
CA ILE A 34 0.18 -1.38 -6.63
C ILE A 34 1.48 -1.36 -7.44
N ALA A 35 1.45 -0.91 -8.70
CA ALA A 35 2.63 -0.82 -9.56
C ALA A 35 3.74 0.04 -8.94
N LYS A 36 3.39 1.21 -8.36
CA LYS A 36 4.36 2.08 -7.66
C LYS A 36 4.98 1.39 -6.45
N LEU A 37 4.18 0.68 -5.65
CA LEU A 37 4.66 -0.04 -4.48
C LEU A 37 5.54 -1.24 -4.86
N GLU A 38 5.22 -1.95 -5.94
CA GLU A 38 6.07 -3.04 -6.46
C GLU A 38 7.42 -2.52 -6.94
N ASN A 39 7.45 -1.42 -7.69
CA ASN A 39 8.70 -0.78 -8.12
C ASN A 39 9.53 -0.36 -6.91
N LYS A 40 8.90 0.28 -5.92
CA LYS A 40 9.58 0.65 -4.66
C LYS A 40 10.12 -0.56 -3.92
N LYS A 41 9.37 -1.68 -3.87
CA LYS A 41 9.83 -2.93 -3.26
C LYS A 41 11.06 -3.48 -3.98
N LYS A 42 11.09 -3.43 -5.32
CA LYS A 42 12.26 -3.84 -6.12
C LYS A 42 13.48 -2.98 -5.79
N THR A 43 13.36 -1.66 -5.84
CA THR A 43 14.45 -0.73 -5.50
C THR A 43 14.98 -0.97 -4.09
N LEU A 44 14.10 -1.10 -3.10
CA LEU A 44 14.53 -1.35 -1.71
C LEU A 44 15.24 -2.70 -1.54
N LYS A 45 14.87 -3.72 -2.32
CA LYS A 45 15.58 -5.01 -2.32
C LYS A 45 16.98 -4.90 -2.94
N THR A 46 17.10 -4.18 -4.06
CA THR A 46 18.39 -3.88 -4.69
C THR A 46 19.30 -3.12 -3.71
N ASP A 47 18.81 -2.03 -3.12
CA ASP A 47 19.54 -1.24 -2.14
C ASP A 47 19.99 -2.06 -0.92
N LEU A 48 19.20 -3.05 -0.51
CA LEU A 48 19.50 -3.91 0.62
C LEU A 48 20.59 -4.93 0.27
N ALA A 49 20.58 -5.46 -0.95
CA ALA A 49 21.60 -6.37 -1.46
C ALA A 49 22.97 -5.66 -1.60
N GLU A 50 22.96 -4.41 -2.06
CA GLU A 50 24.18 -3.61 -2.27
C GLU A 50 24.74 -2.97 -0.99
N SER A 51 23.91 -2.83 0.05
CA SER A 51 24.31 -2.14 1.28
C SER A 51 25.15 -3.03 2.19
N SER A 52 26.43 -2.72 2.42
CA SER A 52 27.27 -3.42 3.42
C SER A 52 27.04 -2.94 4.86
N LYS A 53 26.42 -1.77 5.06
CA LYS A 53 26.22 -1.17 6.40
C LYS A 53 24.99 -1.75 7.11
N GLU A 54 25.18 -2.36 8.27
CA GLU A 54 24.10 -2.99 9.07
C GLU A 54 22.95 -2.03 9.41
N ASN A 55 23.25 -0.81 9.85
CA ASN A 55 22.21 0.18 10.19
C ASN A 55 21.36 0.54 8.95
N LYS A 56 21.99 0.67 7.77
CA LYS A 56 21.26 0.90 6.52
C LYS A 56 20.40 -0.31 6.15
N LYS A 57 20.92 -1.55 6.29
CA LYS A 57 20.11 -2.77 6.10
C LYS A 57 18.88 -2.80 7.00
N LYS A 58 19.03 -2.55 8.31
CA LYS A 58 17.89 -2.51 9.25
C LYS A 58 16.80 -1.54 8.79
N ARG A 59 17.16 -0.31 8.40
CA ARG A 59 16.20 0.68 7.89
C ARG A 59 15.53 0.24 6.58
N LEU A 60 16.28 -0.37 5.67
CA LEU A 60 15.73 -0.89 4.41
C LEU A 60 14.77 -2.06 4.64
N THR A 61 15.09 -2.97 5.56
CA THR A 61 14.19 -4.06 5.96
C THR A 61 12.89 -3.54 6.55
N SER A 62 12.96 -2.54 7.46
CA SER A 62 11.75 -1.91 8.00
C SER A 62 10.90 -1.27 6.90
N LYS A 63 11.53 -0.56 5.94
CA LYS A 63 10.82 0.00 4.78
C LYS A 63 10.18 -1.09 3.91
N LEU A 64 10.87 -2.20 3.68
CA LEU A 64 10.34 -3.34 2.92
C LEU A 64 9.12 -3.97 3.59
N SER A 65 9.14 -4.07 4.92
CA SER A 65 7.99 -4.54 5.70
C SER A 65 6.78 -3.64 5.48
N THR A 66 6.95 -2.32 5.65
CA THR A 66 5.88 -1.34 5.41
C THR A 66 5.34 -1.39 3.98
N VAL A 67 6.21 -1.47 2.97
CA VAL A 67 5.77 -1.56 1.57
C VAL A 67 5.03 -2.87 1.30
N SER A 68 5.41 -3.96 1.96
CA SER A 68 4.73 -5.26 1.82
C SER A 68 3.32 -5.22 2.44
N GLU A 69 3.17 -4.63 3.62
CA GLU A 69 1.84 -4.40 4.21
C GLU A 69 0.97 -3.49 3.33
N GLN A 70 1.55 -2.44 2.74
CA GLN A 70 0.83 -1.54 1.84
C GLN A 70 0.36 -2.27 0.57
N LEU A 71 1.18 -3.17 0.03
CA LEU A 71 0.80 -4.01 -1.11
C LEU A 71 -0.35 -4.95 -0.76
N GLU A 72 -0.31 -5.58 0.41
CA GLU A 72 -1.40 -6.46 0.86
C GLU A 72 -2.72 -5.69 0.96
N ARG A 73 -2.71 -4.52 1.59
CA ARG A 73 -3.89 -3.65 1.70
C ARG A 73 -4.37 -3.15 0.33
N ALA A 74 -3.46 -2.78 -0.56
CA ALA A 74 -3.82 -2.33 -1.90
C ALA A 74 -4.44 -3.48 -2.74
N ARG A 75 -3.91 -4.70 -2.63
CA ARG A 75 -4.51 -5.88 -3.28
C ARG A 75 -5.86 -6.24 -2.69
N TRP A 76 -6.02 -6.11 -1.37
CA TRP A 76 -7.32 -6.29 -0.72
C TRP A 76 -8.33 -5.25 -1.22
N LEU A 77 -7.93 -3.98 -1.31
CA LEU A 77 -8.76 -2.90 -1.80
C LEU A 77 -9.17 -3.15 -3.26
N LEU A 78 -8.23 -3.58 -4.11
CA LEU A 78 -8.50 -3.89 -5.51
C LEU A 78 -9.64 -4.92 -5.62
N LYS A 79 -9.59 -5.99 -4.83
CA LYS A 79 -10.65 -7.01 -4.78
C LYS A 79 -12.02 -6.48 -4.30
N LYS A 80 -12.06 -5.33 -3.61
CA LYS A 80 -13.29 -4.71 -3.10
C LYS A 80 -13.87 -3.66 -4.06
N VAL A 81 -13.05 -3.13 -4.96
CA VAL A 81 -13.46 -2.08 -5.91
C VAL A 81 -13.49 -2.56 -7.37
N GLN A 82 -13.12 -3.82 -7.61
CA GLN A 82 -13.22 -4.49 -8.90
C GLN A 82 -14.66 -4.89 -9.22
#